data_AF-A0A7C3R9N7-F1
#
_entry.id   AF-A0A7C3R9N7-F1
#
_cell.length_a   1.000
_cell.length_b   1.000
_cell.length_c   1.000
_cell.angle_alpha   90.00
_cell.angle_beta   90.00
_cell.angle_gamma   90.00
#
_symmetry.space_group_name_H-M   'P 1'
#
loop_
_entity.id
_entity.type
_entity.pdbx_description
1 polymer ?
#
loop_
_entity_poly.entity_id
_entity_poly.type
_entity_poly.pdbx_seq_one_letter_code
_entity_poly.pdbx_strand_id
1 'polypeptide(L)'
;MHPIALAGWAGLLVTFLNLMPAGQLDGGHVAYALFGPKARYLTWAIIFVALVLAFLWPGWFLWAILVFVLARVSVPPLDDVTPLTPDQKIIAVLLLAMFILTFTPVPLRIVVVR
;
A
#
# COMPACT_ATOMS: atom_id res chain seq x y z
N MET A 1 -16.61 -2.38 21.69
CA MET A 1 -16.55 -1.98 20.27
C MET A 1 -17.78 -2.54 19.58
N HIS A 2 -18.52 -1.73 18.82
CA HIS A 2 -19.65 -2.23 18.04
C HIS A 2 -19.13 -3.07 16.85
N PRO A 3 -19.71 -4.24 16.51
CA PRO A 3 -19.22 -5.11 15.43
C PRO A 3 -19.00 -4.38 14.09
N ILE A 4 -19.90 -3.45 13.74
CA ILE A 4 -19.81 -2.63 12.53
C ILE A 4 -18.54 -1.73 12.55
N ALA A 5 -18.19 -1.16 13.70
CA ALA A 5 -17.01 -0.31 13.81
C ALA A 5 -15.71 -1.12 13.64
N LEU A 6 -15.68 -2.36 14.15
CA LEU A 6 -14.56 -3.28 13.97
C LEU A 6 -14.40 -3.68 12.50
N ALA A 7 -15.50 -4.00 11.81
CA ALA A 7 -15.49 -4.30 10.39
C ALA A 7 -15.03 -3.10 9.55
N GLY A 8 -15.50 -1.89 9.87
CA GLY A 8 -15.06 -0.66 9.22
C GLY A 8 -13.56 -0.41 9.39
N TRP A 9 -13.04 -0.55 10.62
CA TRP A 9 -11.60 -0.43 10.89
C TRP A 9 -10.79 -1.47 10.12
N ALA A 10 -11.23 -2.74 10.09
CA ALA A 10 -10.55 -3.78 9.33
C ALA A 10 -10.56 -3.47 7.82
N GLY A 11 -11.67 -2.95 7.29
CA GLY A 11 -11.77 -2.51 5.90
C GLY A 11 -10.78 -1.39 5.57
N LEU A 12 -10.66 -0.37 6.42
CA LEU A 12 -9.67 0.71 6.26
C LEU A 12 -8.23 0.16 6.30
N LEU A 13 -7.95 -0.77 7.22
CA LEU A 13 -6.65 -1.44 7.33
C LEU A 13 -6.29 -2.18 6.03
N VAL A 14 -7.18 -3.04 5.54
CA VAL A 14 -6.95 -3.79 4.30
C VAL A 14 -6.83 -2.86 3.10
N THR A 15 -7.63 -1.78 3.06
CA THR A 15 -7.60 -0.79 1.98
C THR A 15 -6.24 -0.09 1.89
N PHE A 16 -5.73 0.46 2.99
CA PHE A 16 -4.44 1.16 2.92
C PHE A 16 -3.30 0.20 2.62
N LEU A 17 -3.36 -1.03 3.15
CA LEU A 17 -2.33 -2.04 2.90
C LEU A 17 -2.29 -2.42 1.42
N ASN A 18 -3.44 -2.67 0.79
CA ASN A 18 -3.50 -3.01 -0.63
C ASN A 18 -3.14 -1.83 -1.53
N LEU A 19 -3.46 -0.60 -1.13
CA LEU A 19 -3.14 0.60 -1.91
C LEU A 19 -1.72 1.15 -1.65
N MET A 20 -0.90 0.48 -0.84
CA MET A 20 0.53 0.83 -0.73
C MET A 20 1.17 0.77 -2.13
N PRO A 21 1.90 1.82 -2.56
CA PRO A 21 2.48 1.87 -3.89
C PRO A 21 3.79 1.05 -3.96
N ALA A 22 3.68 -0.27 -3.76
CA ALA A 22 4.81 -1.15 -3.57
C ALA A 22 4.56 -2.58 -4.07
N GLY A 23 5.53 -3.11 -4.83
CA GLY A 23 5.55 -4.52 -5.25
C GLY A 23 4.30 -4.94 -6.04
N GLN A 24 3.76 -6.11 -5.71
CA GLN A 24 2.59 -6.73 -6.35
C GLN A 24 1.25 -6.30 -5.75
N LEU A 25 1.24 -5.33 -4.82
CA LEU A 25 0.00 -4.82 -4.25
C LEU A 25 -0.78 -4.00 -5.31
N ASP A 26 -2.08 -3.80 -5.10
CA ASP A 26 -2.92 -3.02 -6.04
C ASP A 26 -2.35 -1.60 -6.24
N GLY A 27 -1.86 -0.97 -5.16
CA GLY A 27 -1.18 0.32 -5.23
C GLY A 27 0.13 0.27 -6.03
N GLY A 28 0.82 -0.87 -6.05
CA GLY A 28 2.01 -1.09 -6.88
C GLY A 28 1.67 -1.08 -8.37
N HIS A 29 0.56 -1.70 -8.76
CA HIS A 29 0.04 -1.65 -10.14
C HIS A 29 -0.43 -0.25 -10.52
N VAL A 30 -1.10 0.47 -9.61
CA VAL A 30 -1.48 1.88 -9.81
C VAL A 30 -0.24 2.76 -10.01
N ALA A 31 0.79 2.58 -9.18
CA ALA A 31 2.06 3.29 -9.31
C ALA A 31 2.77 2.95 -10.62
N TYR A 32 2.75 1.68 -11.05
CA TYR A 32 3.30 1.27 -12.33
C TYR A 32 2.54 1.90 -13.50
N ALA A 33 1.21 1.91 -13.48
CA ALA A 33 0.41 2.53 -14.53
C ALA A 33 0.70 4.05 -14.68
N LEU A 34 1.04 4.74 -13.59
CA LEU A 34 1.37 6.16 -13.59
C LEU A 34 2.83 6.47 -13.96
N PHE A 35 3.78 5.64 -13.49
CA PHE A 35 5.21 5.95 -13.53
C PHE A 35 6.05 4.93 -14.31
N GLY A 36 5.41 3.89 -14.84
CA GLY A 36 6.04 2.76 -15.53
C GLY A 36 7.09 2.07 -14.67
N PRO A 37 8.22 1.65 -15.27
CA PRO A 37 9.32 0.99 -14.56
C PRO A 37 9.91 1.78 -13.39
N LYS A 38 9.68 3.11 -13.31
CA LYS A 38 10.15 3.94 -12.19
C LYS A 38 9.37 3.68 -10.89
N ALA A 39 8.22 3.01 -10.94
CA ALA A 39 7.47 2.58 -9.75
C ALA A 39 8.30 1.69 -8.80
N ARG A 40 9.36 1.03 -9.31
CA ARG A 40 10.35 0.33 -8.48
C ARG A 40 10.97 1.22 -7.40
N TYR A 41 11.21 2.50 -7.70
CA TYR A 41 11.81 3.42 -6.73
C TYR A 41 10.83 3.74 -5.60
N LEU A 42 9.54 3.83 -5.93
CA LEU A 42 8.48 4.02 -4.95
C LEU A 42 8.33 2.78 -4.04
N THR A 43 8.46 1.58 -4.61
CA THR A 43 8.52 0.34 -3.83
C THR A 43 9.67 0.37 -2.80
N TRP A 44 10.88 0.76 -3.22
CA TRP A 44 12.02 0.89 -2.30
C TRP A 44 11.80 1.98 -1.25
N ALA A 45 11.17 3.10 -1.62
CA ALA A 45 10.80 4.15 -0.68
C ALA A 45 9.79 3.64 0.36
N ILE A 46 8.77 2.87 -0.04
CA ILE A 46 7.81 2.27 0.89
C ILE A 46 8.47 1.26 1.83
N ILE A 47 9.39 0.42 1.33
CA ILE A 47 10.16 -0.49 2.19
C ILE A 47 10.97 0.31 3.22
N PHE A 48 11.67 1.35 2.79
CA PHE A 48 12.43 2.21 3.70
C PHE A 48 11.53 2.88 4.75
N VAL A 49 10.40 3.46 4.33
CA VAL A 49 9.42 4.06 5.23
C VAL A 49 8.87 3.02 6.21
N ALA A 50 8.55 1.81 5.76
CA ALA A 50 8.09 0.74 6.64
C ALA A 50 9.16 0.36 7.69
N LEU A 51 10.44 0.28 7.32
CA LEU A 51 11.53 0.05 8.27
C LEU A 51 11.65 1.19 9.30
N VAL A 52 11.46 2.44 8.90
CA VAL A 52 11.42 3.59 9.82
C VAL A 52 10.19 3.54 10.73
N LEU A 53 9.02 3.19 10.18
CA LEU A 53 7.80 3.05 10.97
C LEU A 53 7.83 1.85 11.92
N ALA A 54 8.71 0.89 11.67
CA ALA A 54 8.88 -0.27 12.55
C ALA A 54 9.38 0.12 13.95
N PHE A 55 10.03 1.28 14.10
CA PHE A 55 10.34 1.87 15.40
C PHE A 55 9.10 2.38 16.15
N LEU A 56 7.99 2.67 15.45
CA LEU A 56 6.70 3.05 16.05
C LEU A 56 5.80 1.84 16.31
N TRP A 57 5.75 0.91 15.36
CA TRP A 57 4.98 -0.32 15.47
C TRP A 57 5.73 -1.48 14.81
N PRO A 58 6.21 -2.48 15.57
CA PRO A 58 7.05 -3.57 15.04
C PRO A 58 6.43 -4.36 13.89
N GLY A 59 5.10 -4.35 13.74
CA GLY A 59 4.42 -5.01 12.62
C GLY A 59 4.81 -4.45 11.25
N TRP A 60 5.39 -3.25 11.16
CA TRP A 60 5.95 -2.76 9.90
C TRP A 60 7.19 -3.53 9.43
N PHE A 61 7.94 -4.22 10.31
CA PHE A 61 8.99 -5.14 9.86
C PHE A 61 8.42 -6.28 9.02
N LEU A 62 7.30 -6.86 9.46
CA LEU A 62 6.60 -7.90 8.69
C LEU A 62 6.22 -7.37 7.31
N TRP A 63 5.61 -6.18 7.25
CA TRP A 63 5.22 -5.56 5.98
C TRP A 63 6.41 -5.21 5.09
N ALA A 64 7.51 -4.71 5.65
CA ALA A 64 8.73 -4.44 4.89
C ALA A 64 9.29 -5.73 4.24
N ILE A 65 9.31 -6.84 4.99
CA ILE A 65 9.75 -8.15 4.48
C ILE A 65 8.78 -8.66 3.41
N LEU A 66 7.47 -8.61 3.66
CA LEU A 66 6.46 -9.08 2.71
C LEU A 66 6.54 -8.29 1.40
N VAL A 67 6.56 -6.95 1.48
CA VAL A 67 6.69 -6.08 0.30
C VAL A 67 8.01 -6.35 -0.41
N PHE A 68 9.12 -6.51 0.32
CA PHE A 68 10.42 -6.85 -0.28
C PHE A 68 10.35 -8.17 -1.06
N VAL A 69 9.80 -9.23 -0.49
CA VAL A 69 9.66 -10.54 -1.14
C VAL A 69 8.74 -10.45 -2.36
N LEU A 70 7.57 -9.83 -2.21
CA LEU A 70 6.60 -9.66 -3.30
C LEU A 70 7.18 -8.82 -4.44
N ALA A 71 7.99 -7.80 -4.14
CA ALA A 71 8.61 -6.95 -5.14
C ALA A 71 9.69 -7.66 -5.99
N ARG A 72 10.22 -8.81 -5.55
CA ARG A 72 11.20 -9.59 -6.33
C ARG A 72 10.56 -10.27 -7.54
N VAL A 73 9.29 -10.62 -7.43
CA VAL A 73 8.52 -11.27 -8.48
C VAL A 73 7.68 -10.19 -9.14
N SER A 74 8.29 -9.47 -10.08
CA SER A 74 7.57 -8.50 -10.91
C SER A 74 7.44 -9.04 -12.31
N VAL A 75 6.22 -9.44 -12.68
CA VAL A 75 5.88 -9.72 -14.07
C VAL A 75 5.40 -8.41 -14.68
N PRO A 76 6.01 -7.93 -15.78
CA PRO A 76 5.53 -6.75 -16.48
C PRO A 76 4.04 -6.90 -16.83
N PRO A 77 3.24 -5.82 -16.80
CA PRO A 77 1.86 -5.87 -17.27
C PRO A 77 1.79 -6.37 -18.71
N LEU A 78 0.70 -7.06 -19.04
CA LEU A 78 0.47 -7.58 -20.39
C LEU A 78 0.39 -6.45 -21.44
N ASP A 79 -0.18 -5.32 -21.03
CA ASP A 79 -0.21 -4.09 -21.81
C ASP A 79 0.54 -2.98 -21.07
N ASP A 80 1.70 -2.63 -21.59
CA ASP A 80 2.57 -1.55 -21.10
C ASP A 80 2.83 -0.50 -22.20
N VAL A 81 2.03 -0.53 -23.27
CA VAL A 81 2.18 0.35 -24.44
C VAL A 81 1.03 1.36 -24.49
N THR A 82 -0.18 0.93 -24.11
CA THR A 82 -1.35 1.80 -24.13
C THR A 82 -1.28 2.83 -23.00
N PRO A 83 -1.23 4.14 -23.29
CA PRO A 83 -1.20 5.16 -22.26
C PRO A 83 -2.57 5.26 -21.56
N LEU A 84 -2.55 5.58 -20.27
CA LEU A 84 -3.77 5.85 -19.51
C LEU A 84 -4.55 7.02 -20.11
N THR A 85 -5.87 6.85 -20.24
CA THR A 85 -6.80 7.94 -20.57
C THR A 85 -6.87 8.96 -19.42
N PRO A 86 -7.34 10.20 -19.67
CA PRO A 86 -7.49 11.20 -18.60
C PRO A 86 -8.30 10.70 -17.40
N ASP A 87 -9.40 9.99 -17.64
CA ASP A 87 -10.27 9.46 -16.58
C ASP A 87 -9.56 8.39 -15.75
N GLN A 88 -8.78 7.51 -16.39
CA GLN A 88 -8.00 6.49 -15.69
C GLN A 88 -6.91 7.11 -14.83
N LYS A 89 -6.28 8.22 -15.28
CA LYS A 89 -5.32 8.97 -14.46
C LYS A 89 -5.98 9.57 -13.22
N ILE A 90 -7.20 10.11 -13.36
CA ILE A 90 -7.97 10.62 -12.22
C ILE A 90 -8.22 9.49 -11.20
N ILE A 91 -8.68 8.32 -11.66
CA ILE A 91 -8.90 7.16 -10.79
C ILE A 91 -7.61 6.75 -10.08
N ALA A 92 -6.49 6.66 -10.81
CA ALA A 92 -5.19 6.32 -10.22
C ALA A 92 -4.77 7.31 -9.12
N VAL A 93 -4.97 8.62 -9.34
CA VAL A 93 -4.71 9.65 -8.33
C VAL A 93 -5.65 9.52 -7.13
N LEU A 94 -6.94 9.22 -7.35
CA LEU A 94 -7.90 9.00 -6.26
C LEU A 94 -7.54 7.77 -5.41
N LEU A 95 -7.02 6.70 -6.02
CA LEU A 95 -6.54 5.52 -5.29
C LEU A 95 -5.31 5.86 -4.44
N LEU A 96 -4.37 6.65 -4.96
CA LEU A 96 -3.25 7.14 -4.15
C LEU A 96 -3.70 8.08 -3.03
N ALA A 97 -4.70 8.93 -3.26
CA ALA A 97 -5.29 9.75 -2.21
C ALA A 97 -5.97 8.88 -1.14
N MET A 98 -6.69 7.82 -1.54
CA MET A 98 -7.32 6.86 -0.64
C MET A 98 -6.28 6.15 0.23
N PHE A 99 -5.12 5.78 -0.32
CA PHE A 99 -4.00 5.27 0.47
C PHE A 99 -3.61 6.24 1.58
N ILE A 100 -3.43 7.53 1.27
CA ILE A 100 -3.08 8.55 2.27
C ILE A 100 -4.18 8.72 3.32
N LEU A 101 -5.45 8.74 2.91
CA LEU A 101 -6.59 8.93 3.82
C LEU A 101 -6.80 7.76 4.77
N THR A 102 -6.46 6.54 4.33
CA THR A 102 -6.67 5.31 5.10
C THR A 102 -5.40 4.86 5.84
N PHE A 103 -4.25 5.47 5.54
CA PHE A 103 -2.97 5.13 6.15
C PHE A 103 -3.01 5.29 7.68
N THR A 104 -2.69 4.21 8.38
CA THR A 104 -2.68 4.17 9.83
C THR A 104 -1.32 3.69 10.34
N PRO A 105 -0.46 4.58 10.91
CA PRO A 105 0.92 4.24 11.27
C PRO A 105 1.03 3.26 12.44
N VAL A 106 0.03 3.18 13.31
CA VAL A 106 -0.06 2.19 14.40
C VAL A 106 -1.43 1.52 14.32
N PRO A 107 -1.63 0.54 13.43
CA PRO A 107 -2.95 -0.02 13.14
C PRO A 107 -3.50 -0.84 14.32
N LEU A 108 -2.62 -1.55 15.02
CA LEU A 108 -2.97 -2.45 16.11
C LEU A 108 -2.29 -2.02 17.41
N ARG A 109 -3.06 -1.93 18.49
CA ARG A 109 -2.56 -1.71 19.84
C ARG A 109 -3.17 -2.76 20.78
N ILE A 110 -2.34 -3.34 21.63
CA ILE A 110 -2.80 -4.24 22.67
C ILE A 110 -3.35 -3.37 23.81
N VAL A 111 -4.63 -3.53 24.11
CA VAL A 111 -5.28 -2.87 25.23
C VAL A 111 -5.54 -3.93 26.29
N VAL A 112 -4.80 -3.87 27.40
CA VAL A 112 -5.04 -4.72 28.56
C VAL A 112 -6.20 -4.11 29.33
N VAL A 113 -7.37 -4.73 29.27
CA VAL A 113 -8.51 -4.38 30.11
C VAL A 113 -8.24 -4.98 31.49
N ARG A 114 -8.03 -4.13 32.50
CA ARG A 114 -7.98 -4.53 33.90
C ARG A 114 -9.39 -4.69 34.45
#